data_AF-A0A922YR12-F1
#
_entry.id   AF-A0A922YR12-F1
#
_cell.length_a   1.000
_cell.length_b   1.000
_cell.length_c   1.000
_cell.angle_alpha   90.00
_cell.angle_beta   90.00
_cell.angle_gamma   90.00
#
_symmetry.space_group_name_H-M   'P 1'
#
loop_
_entity.id
_entity.type
_entity.pdbx_description
1 polymer ?
#
loop_
_entity_poly.entity_id
_entity_poly.type
_entity_poly.pdbx_seq_one_letter_code
_entity_poly.pdbx_strand_id
1 'polypeptide(L)'
;MTSSPSLSTKLVRIGAGLLVVALAAIGLSLWVTWQMEGGAAAVNEAGRMRMQTWRLASAVQAQLPPAEVAALVGQFDESLTLLRNGDPGRPLSVPWDDDVRREFATVESLWQVQRSLWLQSDGTPDASQQGVVAFVEAIERFVHVIEKEISRLTAILNLFQYLMMALAIGGAVVMLYSGYRFVISPLANMRQGQRQLEAGEFSVRVAVDSHDEFGQVAAGFNRMAATLQSMYEGLESQVERKTRHIEAQRARLEALYEVSAFLASANNIEELSRGF
;
A
#
# COMPACT_ATOMS: atom_id res chain seq x y z
N MET A 1 -16.66 1.22 -29.26
CA MET A 1 -17.30 1.09 -27.93
C MET A 1 -16.26 0.54 -26.97
N THR A 2 -15.69 1.38 -26.12
CA THR A 2 -14.67 0.94 -25.14
C THR A 2 -15.38 0.29 -23.96
N SER A 3 -15.19 -1.02 -23.78
CA SER A 3 -15.72 -1.75 -22.63
C SER A 3 -15.07 -1.22 -21.35
N SER A 4 -15.90 -0.72 -20.43
CA SER A 4 -15.47 -0.36 -19.08
C SER A 4 -14.84 -1.58 -18.40
N PRO A 5 -13.65 -1.47 -17.78
CA PRO A 5 -13.03 -2.62 -17.13
C PRO A 5 -13.90 -3.13 -15.98
N SER A 6 -13.89 -4.46 -15.79
CA SER A 6 -14.57 -5.15 -14.69
C SER A 6 -14.18 -4.58 -13.33
N LEU A 7 -15.11 -4.65 -12.37
CA LEU A 7 -14.85 -4.18 -11.01
C LEU A 7 -13.66 -4.91 -10.38
N SER A 8 -13.57 -6.23 -10.61
CA SER A 8 -12.46 -7.07 -10.18
C SER A 8 -11.12 -6.59 -10.73
N THR A 9 -11.04 -6.31 -12.04
CA THR A 9 -9.79 -5.83 -12.66
C THR A 9 -9.38 -4.45 -12.12
N LYS A 10 -10.33 -3.56 -11.81
CA LYS A 10 -10.02 -2.26 -11.18
C LYS A 10 -9.41 -2.45 -9.78
N LEU A 11 -10.02 -3.28 -8.95
CA LEU A 11 -9.55 -3.55 -7.59
C LEU A 11 -8.18 -4.24 -7.58
N VAL A 12 -7.98 -5.25 -8.43
CA VAL A 12 -6.70 -5.97 -8.54
C VAL A 12 -5.58 -5.04 -9.01
N ARG A 13 -5.83 -4.15 -9.98
CA ARG A 13 -4.82 -3.18 -10.44
C ARG A 13 -4.40 -2.21 -9.34
N ILE A 14 -5.37 -1.69 -8.57
CA ILE A 14 -5.08 -0.79 -7.44
C ILE A 14 -4.27 -1.54 -6.37
N GLY A 15 -4.73 -2.74 -5.97
CA GLY A 15 -4.04 -3.56 -4.97
C GLY A 15 -2.62 -3.95 -5.40
N ALA A 16 -2.44 -4.40 -6.64
CA ALA A 16 -1.14 -4.75 -7.19
C ALA A 16 -0.19 -3.54 -7.25
N GLY A 17 -0.70 -2.37 -7.65
CA GLY A 17 0.08 -1.12 -7.67
C GLY A 17 0.56 -0.74 -6.27
N LEU A 18 -0.32 -0.77 -5.27
CA LEU A 18 0.04 -0.51 -3.87
C LEU A 18 1.07 -1.52 -3.35
N LEU A 19 0.92 -2.80 -3.70
CA LEU A 19 1.86 -3.85 -3.28
C LEU A 19 3.25 -3.64 -3.88
N VAL A 20 3.36 -3.32 -5.16
CA VAL A 20 4.66 -3.07 -5.82
C VAL A 20 5.36 -1.88 -5.16
N VAL A 21 4.62 -0.80 -4.90
CA VAL A 21 5.14 0.38 -4.22
C VAL A 21 5.62 0.04 -2.80
N ALA A 22 4.87 -0.77 -2.06
CA ALA A 22 5.26 -1.21 -0.72
C ALA A 22 6.53 -2.08 -0.75
N LEU A 23 6.63 -3.04 -1.67
CA LEU A 23 7.80 -3.91 -1.80
C LEU A 23 9.06 -3.13 -2.20
N ALA A 24 8.93 -2.19 -3.13
CA ALA A 24 10.03 -1.32 -3.54
C ALA A 24 10.54 -0.47 -2.36
N ALA A 25 9.62 0.07 -1.55
CA ALA A 25 9.98 0.85 -0.37
C ALA A 25 10.68 0.01 0.72
N ILE A 26 10.21 -1.23 0.96
CA ILE A 26 10.86 -2.16 1.89
C ILE A 26 12.27 -2.50 1.39
N GLY A 27 12.43 -2.82 0.10
CA GLY A 27 13.72 -3.12 -0.51
C GLY A 27 14.71 -1.96 -0.39
N LEU A 28 14.25 -0.74 -0.69
CA LEU A 28 15.06 0.47 -0.51
C LEU A 28 15.46 0.68 0.95
N SER A 29 14.53 0.48 1.89
CA SER A 29 14.82 0.63 3.31
C SER A 29 15.87 -0.37 3.79
N LEU A 30 15.77 -1.63 3.38
CA LEU A 30 16.76 -2.66 3.74
C LEU A 30 18.13 -2.36 3.15
N TRP A 31 18.18 -1.89 1.90
CA TRP A 31 19.43 -1.51 1.25
C TRP A 31 20.13 -0.35 1.98
N VAL A 32 19.38 0.69 2.36
CA VAL A 32 19.93 1.82 3.11
C VAL A 32 20.36 1.41 4.53
N THR A 33 19.59 0.57 5.22
CA THR A 33 19.99 0.05 6.53
C THR A 33 21.32 -0.70 6.47
N TRP A 34 21.53 -1.52 5.43
CA TRP A 34 22.81 -2.23 5.25
C TRP A 34 23.99 -1.27 5.03
N GLN A 35 23.77 -0.18 4.30
CA GLN A 35 24.76 0.88 4.14
C GLN A 35 25.10 1.59 5.47
N MET A 36 24.11 1.75 6.37
CA MET A 36 24.32 2.37 7.68
C MET A 36 25.09 1.48 8.66
N GLU A 37 24.80 0.19 8.69
CA GLU A 37 25.61 -0.79 9.45
C GLU A 37 27.07 -0.77 8.98
N GLY A 38 27.24 -0.73 7.64
CA GLY A 38 28.51 -0.48 6.96
C GLY A 38 29.29 0.72 7.49
N GLY A 39 28.62 1.88 7.50
CA GLY A 39 29.20 3.13 7.94
C GLY A 39 29.58 3.15 9.42
N ALA A 40 28.78 2.51 10.29
CA ALA A 40 29.10 2.39 11.71
C ALA A 40 30.39 1.58 11.95
N ALA A 41 30.61 0.50 11.18
CA ALA A 41 31.87 -0.25 11.25
C ALA A 41 33.07 0.57 10.74
N ALA A 42 32.88 1.40 9.72
CA ALA A 42 33.90 2.33 9.23
C ALA A 42 34.28 3.38 10.29
N VAL A 43 33.30 3.99 10.97
CA VAL A 43 33.54 4.91 12.09
C VAL A 43 34.32 4.22 13.21
N ASN A 44 33.98 2.97 13.53
CA ASN A 44 34.70 2.20 14.55
C ASN A 44 36.15 1.90 14.16
N GLU A 45 36.43 1.58 12.89
CA GLU A 45 37.80 1.38 12.38
C GLU A 45 38.59 2.70 12.41
N ALA A 46 38.02 3.79 11.89
CA ALA A 46 38.64 5.11 11.97
C ALA A 46 38.86 5.58 13.43
N GLY A 47 37.96 5.18 14.35
CA GLY A 47 38.16 5.33 15.79
C GLY A 47 39.40 4.59 16.32
N ARG A 48 39.61 3.34 15.88
CA ARG A 48 40.83 2.56 16.25
C ARG A 48 42.11 3.19 15.73
N MET A 49 42.08 3.81 14.54
CA MET A 49 43.25 4.47 13.95
C MET A 49 43.81 5.59 14.83
N ARG A 50 42.96 6.33 15.56
CA ARG A 50 43.42 7.33 16.54
C ARG A 50 44.27 6.70 17.64
N MET A 51 43.81 5.59 18.20
CA MET A 51 44.54 4.83 19.22
C MET A 51 45.84 4.24 18.67
N GLN A 52 45.81 3.69 17.45
CA GLN A 52 47.01 3.18 16.79
C GLN A 52 48.04 4.28 16.53
N THR A 53 47.60 5.49 16.18
CA THR A 53 48.46 6.66 15.99
C THR A 53 49.22 7.02 17.26
N TRP A 54 48.52 7.11 18.40
CA TRP A 54 49.16 7.36 19.69
C TRP A 54 50.09 6.23 20.13
N ARG A 55 49.71 4.98 19.86
CA ARG A 55 50.55 3.81 20.14
C ARG A 55 51.83 3.79 19.29
N LEU A 56 51.75 4.20 18.02
CA LEU A 56 52.91 4.34 17.15
C LEU A 56 53.83 5.48 17.63
N ALA A 57 53.25 6.63 17.96
CA ALA A 57 54.00 7.78 18.48
C ALA A 57 54.77 7.42 19.76
N SER A 58 54.12 6.73 20.70
CA SER A 58 54.77 6.30 21.95
C SER A 58 55.80 5.19 21.75
N ALA A 59 55.56 4.24 20.83
CA ALA A 59 56.52 3.19 20.48
C ALA A 59 57.82 3.77 19.92
N VAL A 60 57.72 4.77 19.04
CA VAL A 60 58.87 5.47 18.46
C VAL A 60 59.58 6.30 19.53
N GLN A 61 58.84 7.01 20.38
CA GLN A 61 59.42 7.79 21.48
C GLN A 61 60.16 6.92 22.51
N ALA A 62 59.63 5.73 22.78
CA ALA A 62 60.24 4.73 23.66
C ALA A 62 61.40 3.97 23.01
N GLN A 63 61.73 4.26 21.74
CA GLN A 63 62.81 3.61 20.99
C GLN A 63 62.66 2.08 20.95
N LEU A 64 61.43 1.59 20.77
CA LEU A 64 61.17 0.16 20.60
C LEU A 64 61.90 -0.40 19.36
N PRO A 65 62.15 -1.73 19.31
CA PRO A 65 62.83 -2.35 18.18
C PRO A 65 62.18 -1.99 16.84
N PRO A 66 62.96 -1.70 15.77
CA PRO A 66 62.41 -1.30 14.46
C PRO A 66 61.40 -2.30 13.88
N ALA A 67 61.55 -3.59 14.19
CA ALA A 67 60.61 -4.63 13.78
C ALA A 67 59.22 -4.46 14.41
N GLU A 68 59.14 -4.02 15.67
CA GLU A 68 57.87 -3.77 16.36
C GLU A 68 57.17 -2.53 15.79
N VAL A 69 57.93 -1.46 15.54
CA VAL A 69 57.41 -0.24 14.88
C VAL A 69 56.90 -0.56 13.48
N ALA A 70 57.67 -1.33 12.70
CA ALA A 70 57.25 -1.76 11.35
C ALA A 70 55.98 -2.62 11.37
N ALA A 71 55.80 -3.49 12.37
CA ALA A 71 54.57 -4.26 12.53
C ALA A 71 53.35 -3.38 12.84
N LEU A 72 53.51 -2.36 13.70
CA LEU A 72 52.45 -1.40 13.99
C LEU A 72 52.08 -0.54 12.77
N VAL A 73 53.08 -0.14 11.97
CA VAL A 73 52.86 0.54 10.69
C VAL A 73 52.07 -0.35 9.73
N GLY A 74 52.43 -1.64 9.62
CA GLY A 74 51.70 -2.60 8.79
C GLY A 74 50.25 -2.78 9.21
N GLN A 75 49.95 -2.82 10.51
CA GLN A 75 48.57 -2.88 11.01
C GLN A 75 47.76 -1.63 10.60
N PHE A 76 48.38 -0.46 10.58
CA PHE A 76 47.71 0.76 10.15
C PHE A 76 47.48 0.79 8.62
N ASP A 77 48.46 0.30 7.84
CA ASP A 77 48.33 0.12 6.39
C ASP A 77 47.15 -0.83 6.04
N GLU A 78 46.96 -1.88 6.84
CA GLU A 78 45.79 -2.78 6.75
C GLU A 78 44.47 -2.05 7.05
N SER A 79 44.40 -1.24 8.12
CA SER A 79 43.20 -0.45 8.45
C SER A 79 42.82 0.54 7.33
N LEU A 80 43.80 1.21 6.70
CA LEU A 80 43.55 2.08 5.55
C LEU A 80 43.03 1.31 4.34
N THR A 81 43.61 0.14 4.05
CA THR A 81 43.18 -0.73 2.96
C THR A 81 41.76 -1.24 3.18
N LEU A 82 41.43 -1.59 4.42
CA LEU A 82 40.11 -2.05 4.83
C LEU A 82 39.06 -0.94 4.66
N LEU A 83 39.37 0.29 5.05
CA LEU A 83 38.47 1.44 4.85
C LEU A 83 38.29 1.76 3.36
N ARG A 84 39.35 1.69 2.55
CA ARG A 84 39.32 1.97 1.11
C ARG A 84 38.45 0.95 0.34
N ASN A 85 38.67 -0.34 0.60
CA ASN A 85 38.08 -1.42 -0.18
C ASN A 85 36.78 -1.97 0.43
N GLY A 86 36.57 -1.74 1.73
CA GLY A 86 35.55 -2.41 2.51
C GLY A 86 35.89 -3.88 2.79
N ASP A 87 35.00 -4.53 3.54
CA ASP A 87 35.00 -5.98 3.73
C ASP A 87 33.70 -6.55 3.13
N PRO A 88 33.71 -7.44 2.13
CA PRO A 88 32.49 -8.05 1.63
C PRO A 88 31.88 -9.08 2.61
N GLY A 89 32.67 -9.62 3.53
CA GLY A 89 32.27 -10.62 4.52
C GLY A 89 31.76 -10.04 5.84
N ARG A 90 31.87 -8.73 6.02
CA ARG A 90 31.37 -7.97 7.19
C ARG A 90 30.72 -6.68 6.70
N PRO A 91 29.75 -6.08 7.39
CA PRO A 91 29.22 -4.78 6.99
C PRO A 91 30.25 -3.70 7.36
N LEU A 92 31.39 -3.63 6.67
CA LEU A 92 32.32 -2.49 6.73
C LEU A 92 32.37 -1.88 5.34
N SER A 93 31.68 -0.75 5.21
CA SER A 93 31.67 0.06 3.99
C SER A 93 31.63 1.53 4.38
N VAL A 94 32.55 2.31 3.81
CA VAL A 94 32.56 3.76 4.02
C VAL A 94 31.46 4.38 3.12
N PRO A 95 30.57 5.24 3.65
CA PRO A 95 29.60 5.97 2.83
C PRO A 95 30.32 7.07 2.06
N TRP A 96 30.82 6.73 0.88
CA TRP A 96 31.63 7.63 0.07
C TRP A 96 30.82 8.76 -0.57
N ASP A 97 31.07 9.99 -0.12
CA ASP A 97 30.75 11.22 -0.85
C ASP A 97 32.04 12.01 -1.20
N ASP A 98 31.90 13.19 -1.78
CA ASP A 98 33.05 14.01 -2.18
C ASP A 98 33.82 14.56 -0.97
N ASP A 99 33.16 14.79 0.17
CA ASP A 99 33.78 15.30 1.39
C ASP A 99 34.58 14.19 2.09
N VAL A 100 33.99 13.00 2.24
CA VAL A 100 34.60 11.80 2.80
C VAL A 100 35.82 11.40 1.97
N ARG A 101 35.74 11.46 0.64
CA ARG A 101 36.90 11.18 -0.25
C ARG A 101 38.04 12.17 -0.03
N ARG A 102 37.74 13.46 0.13
CA ARG A 102 38.76 14.51 0.35
C ARG A 102 39.46 14.35 1.70
N GLU A 103 38.71 14.12 2.78
CA GLU A 103 39.30 13.90 4.10
C GLU A 103 40.08 12.58 4.14
N PHE A 104 39.59 11.51 3.50
CA PHE A 104 40.34 10.26 3.39
C PHE A 104 41.67 10.43 2.67
N ALA A 105 41.69 11.16 1.54
CA ALA A 105 42.93 11.47 0.82
C ALA A 105 43.91 12.29 1.68
N THR A 106 43.39 13.19 2.54
CA THR A 106 44.19 13.96 3.49
C THR A 106 44.83 13.04 4.52
N VAL A 107 44.06 12.11 5.12
CA VAL A 107 44.58 11.07 6.02
C VAL A 107 45.68 10.25 5.34
N GLU A 108 45.45 9.79 4.11
CA GLU A 108 46.47 9.01 3.37
C GLU A 108 47.75 9.81 3.12
N SER A 109 47.64 11.09 2.75
CA SER A 109 48.81 11.94 2.50
C SER A 109 49.64 12.17 3.78
N LEU A 110 48.99 12.46 4.91
CA LEU A 110 49.65 12.66 6.19
C LEU A 110 50.24 11.37 6.74
N TRP A 111 49.56 10.24 6.52
CA TRP A 111 50.07 8.92 6.86
C TRP A 111 51.37 8.61 6.13
N GLN A 112 51.47 8.86 4.82
CA GLN A 112 52.70 8.61 4.07
C GLN A 112 53.89 9.41 4.62
N VAL A 113 53.66 10.68 4.99
CA VAL A 113 54.69 11.52 5.62
C VAL A 113 55.10 10.93 6.96
N GLN A 114 54.15 10.65 7.85
CA GLN A 114 54.44 10.16 9.20
C GLN A 114 55.10 8.77 9.22
N ARG A 115 54.62 7.87 8.35
CA ARG A 115 55.20 6.54 8.12
C ARG A 115 56.66 6.62 7.72
N SER A 116 57.01 7.53 6.81
CA SER A 116 58.40 7.70 6.37
C SER A 116 59.31 8.15 7.51
N LEU A 117 58.84 9.08 8.36
CA LEU A 117 59.58 9.58 9.51
C LEU A 117 59.81 8.50 10.58
N TRP A 118 58.78 7.69 10.88
CA TRP A 118 58.87 6.64 11.89
C TRP A 118 59.75 5.45 11.48
N LEU A 119 59.82 5.14 10.19
CA LEU A 119 60.66 4.06 9.69
C LEU A 119 62.14 4.45 9.51
N GLN A 120 62.45 5.74 9.42
CA GLN A 120 63.81 6.24 9.18
C GLN A 120 64.64 6.48 10.46
N SER A 121 64.05 6.32 11.66
CA SER A 121 64.71 6.40 12.98
C SER A 121 65.47 7.70 13.33
N ASP A 122 65.59 8.68 12.43
CA ASP A 122 66.36 9.93 12.62
C ASP A 122 65.50 11.13 13.10
N GLY A 123 64.25 10.89 13.50
CA GLY A 123 63.30 11.95 13.85
C GLY A 123 63.61 12.65 15.18
N THR A 124 63.83 13.97 15.15
CA THR A 124 63.86 14.81 16.36
C THR A 124 62.50 14.75 17.11
N PRO A 125 62.48 14.61 18.46
CA PRO A 125 61.25 14.37 19.24
C PRO A 125 60.13 15.41 19.13
N ASP A 126 60.44 16.65 18.71
CA ASP A 126 59.49 17.77 18.71
C ASP A 126 58.70 17.86 17.38
N ALA A 127 59.39 17.63 16.24
CA ALA A 127 58.76 17.58 14.92
C ALA A 127 57.81 16.36 14.77
N SER A 128 58.03 15.29 15.53
CA SER A 128 57.15 14.12 15.53
C SER A 128 55.84 14.36 16.30
N GLN A 129 55.82 15.23 17.32
CA GLN A 129 54.60 15.49 18.08
C GLN A 129 53.59 16.34 17.31
N GLN A 130 54.04 17.41 16.64
CA GLN A 130 53.14 18.24 15.82
C GLN A 130 52.54 17.47 14.64
N GLY A 131 53.34 16.62 13.98
CA GLY A 131 52.85 15.73 12.91
C GLY A 131 51.81 14.73 13.40
N VAL A 132 52.02 14.15 14.59
CA VAL A 132 51.06 13.24 15.24
C VAL A 132 49.73 13.94 15.54
N VAL A 133 49.77 15.14 16.12
CA VAL A 133 48.55 15.91 16.41
C VAL A 133 47.80 16.24 15.13
N ALA A 134 48.47 16.78 14.11
CA ALA A 134 47.85 17.10 12.82
C ALA A 134 47.25 15.86 12.13
N PHE A 135 47.89 14.70 12.29
CA PHE A 135 47.39 13.44 11.75
C PHE A 135 46.15 12.94 12.50
N VAL A 136 46.15 12.98 13.84
CA VAL A 136 44.97 12.63 14.65
C VAL A 136 43.79 13.55 14.30
N GLU A 137 44.02 14.85 14.18
CA GLU A 137 42.99 15.81 13.77
C GLU A 137 42.42 15.50 12.37
N ALA A 138 43.25 15.04 11.42
CA ALA A 138 42.78 14.62 10.11
C ALA A 138 41.89 13.37 10.19
N ILE A 139 42.24 12.40 11.05
CA ILE A 139 41.39 11.23 11.31
C ILE A 139 40.07 11.67 11.96
N GLU A 140 40.09 12.64 12.87
CA GLU A 140 38.87 13.17 13.50
C GLU A 140 37.95 13.88 12.50
N ARG A 141 38.52 14.71 11.61
CA ARG A 141 37.75 15.31 10.51
C ARG A 141 37.15 14.26 9.59
N PHE A 142 37.93 13.23 9.24
CA PHE A 142 37.43 12.11 8.44
C PHE A 142 36.25 11.39 9.12
N VAL A 143 36.38 11.04 10.41
CA VAL A 143 35.28 10.44 11.19
C VAL A 143 34.05 11.34 11.21
N HIS A 144 34.24 12.64 11.46
CA HIS A 144 33.14 13.59 11.56
C HIS A 144 32.35 13.71 10.24
N VAL A 145 33.04 13.72 9.10
CA VAL A 145 32.38 13.77 7.79
C VAL A 145 31.63 12.47 7.50
N ILE A 146 32.16 11.31 7.88
CA ILE A 146 31.42 10.03 7.78
C ILE A 146 30.14 10.07 8.64
N GLU A 147 30.23 10.50 9.91
CA GLU A 147 29.09 10.59 10.82
C GLU A 147 28.00 11.54 10.30
N LYS A 148 28.43 12.66 9.70
CA LYS A 148 27.53 13.64 9.05
C LYS A 148 26.80 13.02 7.87
N GLU A 149 27.50 12.27 7.01
CA GLU A 149 26.89 11.63 5.84
C GLU A 149 25.93 10.50 6.26
N ILE A 150 26.31 9.67 7.25
CA ILE A 150 25.40 8.67 7.85
C ILE A 150 24.15 9.34 8.39
N SER A 151 24.30 10.44 9.14
CA SER A 151 23.17 11.18 9.71
C SER A 151 22.24 11.75 8.63
N ARG A 152 22.81 12.27 7.53
CA ARG A 152 22.05 12.76 6.37
C ARG A 152 21.28 11.62 5.69
N LEU A 153 21.92 10.48 5.44
CA LEU A 153 21.26 9.30 4.88
C LEU A 153 20.11 8.82 5.78
N THR A 154 20.30 8.84 7.11
CA THR A 154 19.25 8.47 8.08
C THR A 154 18.06 9.43 8.04
N ALA A 155 18.33 10.73 7.96
CA ALA A 155 17.27 11.73 7.86
C ALA A 155 16.45 11.57 6.57
N ILE A 156 17.11 11.35 5.43
CA ILE A 156 16.45 11.11 4.14
C ILE A 156 15.62 9.83 4.18
N LEU A 157 16.17 8.75 4.75
CA LEU A 157 15.46 7.49 4.90
C LEU A 157 14.20 7.66 5.75
N ASN A 158 14.30 8.31 6.91
CA ASN A 158 13.16 8.55 7.79
C ASN A 158 12.08 9.39 7.10
N LEU A 159 12.47 10.45 6.37
CA LEU A 159 11.52 11.25 5.59
C LEU A 159 10.78 10.39 4.55
N PHE A 160 11.51 9.55 3.82
CA PHE A 160 10.93 8.64 2.84
C PHE A 160 9.98 7.63 3.50
N GLN A 161 10.36 7.07 4.65
CA GLN A 161 9.51 6.15 5.43
C GLN A 161 8.21 6.82 5.88
N TYR A 162 8.27 8.07 6.39
CA TYR A 162 7.06 8.80 6.76
C TYR A 162 6.17 9.12 5.56
N LEU A 163 6.76 9.49 4.42
CA LEU A 163 6.01 9.72 3.18
C LEU A 163 5.32 8.43 2.71
N MET A 164 6.04 7.31 2.72
CA MET A 164 5.50 6.00 2.35
C MET A 164 4.39 5.55 3.29
N MET A 165 4.54 5.78 4.60
CA MET A 165 3.48 5.52 5.59
C MET A 165 2.23 6.35 5.28
N ALA A 166 2.39 7.65 5.02
CA ALA A 166 1.28 8.53 4.67
C ALA A 166 0.57 8.08 3.38
N LEU A 167 1.33 7.68 2.35
CA LEU A 167 0.80 7.14 1.11
C LEU A 167 0.08 5.80 1.32
N ALA A 168 0.61 4.92 2.17
CA ALA A 168 -0.04 3.65 2.50
C ALA A 168 -1.38 3.88 3.21
N ILE A 169 -1.42 4.77 4.20
CA ILE A 169 -2.65 5.15 4.91
C ILE A 169 -3.65 5.79 3.94
N GLY A 170 -3.20 6.75 3.13
CA GLY A 170 -4.05 7.41 2.11
C GLY A 170 -4.61 6.41 1.11
N GLY A 171 -3.77 5.50 0.60
CA GLY A 171 -4.17 4.41 -0.28
C GLY A 171 -5.19 3.47 0.35
N ALA A 172 -5.01 3.10 1.61
CA ALA A 172 -5.96 2.27 2.36
C ALA A 172 -7.32 2.96 2.51
N VAL A 173 -7.34 4.26 2.84
CA VAL A 173 -8.58 5.06 2.93
C VAL A 173 -9.29 5.13 1.59
N VAL A 174 -8.56 5.42 0.50
CA VAL A 174 -9.13 5.45 -0.87
C VAL A 174 -9.68 4.08 -1.26
N MET A 175 -8.98 3.00 -0.91
CA MET A 175 -9.42 1.63 -1.19
C MET A 175 -10.69 1.26 -0.42
N LEU A 176 -10.77 1.60 0.88
CA LEU A 176 -11.97 1.38 1.70
C LEU A 176 -13.16 2.18 1.18
N TYR A 177 -12.96 3.47 0.88
CA TYR A 177 -14.00 4.32 0.34
C TYR A 177 -14.51 3.82 -1.02
N SER A 178 -13.60 3.44 -1.91
CA SER A 178 -13.95 2.87 -3.22
C SER A 178 -14.67 1.53 -3.07
N GLY A 179 -14.20 0.64 -2.20
CA GLY A 179 -14.87 -0.62 -1.89
C GLY A 179 -16.30 -0.41 -1.38
N TYR A 180 -16.48 0.57 -0.48
CA TYR A 180 -17.82 0.93 0.00
C TYR A 180 -18.74 1.42 -1.13
N ARG A 181 -18.24 2.36 -1.95
CA ARG A 181 -19.03 3.01 -3.01
C ARG A 181 -19.35 2.11 -4.21
N PHE A 182 -18.44 1.21 -4.58
CA PHE A 182 -18.57 0.38 -5.79
C PHE A 182 -18.95 -1.08 -5.51
N VAL A 183 -18.82 -1.57 -4.27
CA VAL A 183 -19.19 -2.94 -3.90
C VAL A 183 -20.31 -2.96 -2.87
N ILE A 184 -20.10 -2.35 -1.70
CA ILE A 184 -21.01 -2.50 -0.55
C ILE A 184 -22.36 -1.82 -0.80
N SER A 185 -22.36 -0.58 -1.29
CA SER A 185 -23.59 0.18 -1.56
C SER A 185 -24.47 -0.45 -2.66
N PRO A 186 -23.95 -0.81 -3.86
CA PRO A 186 -24.74 -1.50 -4.87
C PRO A 186 -25.32 -2.83 -4.37
N LEU A 187 -24.54 -3.60 -3.61
CA LEU A 187 -25.00 -4.86 -3.02
C LEU A 187 -26.13 -4.64 -2.01
N ALA A 188 -26.03 -3.60 -1.17
CA ALA A 188 -27.09 -3.25 -0.22
C ALA A 188 -28.40 -2.87 -0.94
N ASN A 189 -28.31 -2.10 -2.03
CA ASN A 189 -29.47 -1.72 -2.85
C ASN A 189 -30.12 -2.95 -3.51
N MET A 190 -29.33 -3.87 -4.05
CA MET A 190 -29.85 -5.15 -4.59
C MET A 190 -30.57 -5.96 -3.53
N ARG A 191 -29.96 -6.11 -2.35
CA ARG A 191 -30.57 -6.85 -1.24
C ARG A 191 -31.90 -6.23 -0.79
N GLN A 192 -31.99 -4.90 -0.82
CA GLN A 192 -33.24 -4.20 -0.51
C GLN A 192 -34.30 -4.42 -1.59
N GLY A 193 -33.94 -4.31 -2.86
CA GLY A 193 -34.85 -4.59 -3.97
C GLY A 193 -35.38 -6.03 -3.94
N GLN A 194 -34.51 -7.00 -3.67
CA GLN A 194 -34.89 -8.40 -3.50
C GLN A 194 -35.92 -8.59 -2.39
N ARG A 195 -35.71 -8.00 -1.20
CA ARG A 195 -36.66 -8.10 -0.08
C ARG A 195 -38.03 -7.51 -0.40
N GLN A 196 -38.08 -6.41 -1.15
CA GLN A 196 -39.35 -5.82 -1.60
C GLN A 196 -40.08 -6.74 -2.57
N LEU A 197 -39.34 -7.31 -3.54
CA LEU A 197 -39.89 -8.26 -4.48
C LEU A 197 -40.43 -9.52 -3.78
N GLU A 198 -39.72 -10.03 -2.77
CA GLU A 198 -40.15 -11.15 -1.92
C GLU A 198 -41.40 -10.82 -1.09
N ALA A 199 -41.60 -9.54 -0.74
CA ALA A 199 -42.78 -9.07 -0.02
C ALA A 199 -44.01 -8.86 -0.92
N GLY A 200 -43.90 -9.10 -2.24
CA GLY A 200 -44.99 -8.92 -3.21
C GLY A 200 -45.01 -7.55 -3.90
N GLU A 201 -44.04 -6.68 -3.64
CA GLU A 201 -43.93 -5.37 -4.30
C GLU A 201 -43.24 -5.51 -5.67
N PHE A 202 -43.99 -5.97 -6.68
CA PHE A 202 -43.43 -6.26 -8.02
C PHE A 202 -43.09 -5.01 -8.85
N SER A 203 -43.53 -3.82 -8.42
CA SER A 203 -43.21 -2.54 -9.05
C SER A 203 -41.77 -2.05 -8.72
N VAL A 204 -41.07 -2.68 -7.76
CA VAL A 204 -39.72 -2.28 -7.36
C VAL A 204 -38.73 -2.34 -8.52
N ARG A 205 -37.85 -1.33 -8.62
CA ARG A 205 -36.74 -1.29 -9.58
C ARG A 205 -35.47 -0.85 -8.87
N VAL A 206 -34.34 -1.44 -9.24
CA VAL A 206 -33.01 -1.04 -8.75
C VAL A 206 -32.30 -0.22 -9.82
N ALA A 207 -31.65 0.88 -9.41
CA ALA A 207 -30.93 1.77 -10.32
C ALA A 207 -29.79 1.05 -11.05
N VAL A 208 -29.64 1.32 -12.35
CA VAL A 208 -28.62 0.73 -13.23
C VAL A 208 -27.59 1.82 -13.57
N ASP A 209 -26.87 2.30 -12.55
CA ASP A 209 -25.94 3.43 -12.71
C ASP A 209 -24.52 3.00 -13.10
N SER A 210 -24.27 1.68 -13.17
CA SER A 210 -22.96 1.12 -13.51
C SER A 210 -23.02 0.23 -14.74
N HIS A 211 -21.91 0.15 -15.48
CA HIS A 211 -21.73 -0.72 -16.65
C HIS A 211 -20.86 -1.95 -16.31
N ASP A 212 -20.68 -2.24 -15.04
CA ASP A 212 -19.93 -3.38 -14.52
C ASP A 212 -20.85 -4.59 -14.23
N GLU A 213 -20.33 -5.58 -13.51
CA GLU A 213 -21.06 -6.77 -13.10
C GLU A 213 -22.35 -6.44 -12.32
N PHE A 214 -22.32 -5.43 -11.44
CA PHE A 214 -23.50 -5.02 -10.69
C PHE A 214 -24.55 -4.36 -11.58
N GLY A 215 -24.14 -3.61 -12.60
CA GLY A 215 -25.05 -3.08 -13.61
C GLY A 215 -25.79 -4.17 -14.39
N GLN A 216 -25.08 -5.22 -14.78
CA GLN A 216 -25.68 -6.36 -15.48
C GLN A 216 -26.67 -7.12 -14.59
N VAL A 217 -26.32 -7.34 -13.32
CA VAL A 217 -27.21 -7.95 -12.33
C VAL A 217 -28.43 -7.07 -12.07
N ALA A 218 -28.27 -5.75 -11.96
CA ALA A 218 -29.36 -4.78 -11.81
C ALA A 218 -30.37 -4.87 -12.94
N ALA A 219 -29.87 -4.86 -14.19
CA ALA A 219 -30.70 -4.98 -15.37
C ALA A 219 -31.44 -6.34 -15.41
N GLY A 220 -30.78 -7.42 -15.01
CA GLY A 220 -31.40 -8.74 -14.86
C GLY A 220 -32.52 -8.77 -13.82
N PHE A 221 -32.28 -8.21 -12.64
CA PHE A 221 -33.26 -8.07 -11.57
C PHE A 221 -34.50 -7.29 -12.05
N ASN A 222 -34.31 -6.14 -12.70
CA ASN A 222 -35.41 -5.32 -13.18
C ASN A 222 -36.27 -6.03 -14.25
N ARG A 223 -35.65 -6.81 -15.14
CA ARG A 223 -36.39 -7.64 -16.11
C ARG A 223 -37.24 -8.70 -15.41
N MET A 224 -36.69 -9.38 -14.40
CA MET A 224 -37.42 -10.38 -13.63
C MET A 224 -38.60 -9.76 -12.86
N ALA A 225 -38.38 -8.61 -12.21
CA ALA A 225 -39.44 -7.88 -11.52
C ALA A 225 -40.56 -7.44 -12.47
N ALA A 226 -40.21 -6.94 -13.67
CA ALA A 226 -41.19 -6.56 -14.69
C ALA A 226 -42.01 -7.77 -15.20
N THR A 227 -41.38 -8.92 -15.42
CA THR A 227 -42.08 -10.15 -15.80
C THR A 227 -43.06 -10.58 -14.71
N LEU A 228 -42.64 -10.61 -13.45
CA LEU A 228 -43.51 -10.97 -12.32
C LEU A 228 -44.68 -10.01 -12.18
N GLN A 229 -44.45 -8.70 -12.31
CA GLN A 229 -45.50 -7.69 -12.30
C GLN A 229 -46.55 -7.96 -13.40
N SER A 230 -46.09 -8.18 -14.64
CA SER A 230 -47.00 -8.47 -15.76
C SER A 230 -47.81 -9.76 -15.58
N MET A 231 -47.21 -10.79 -14.98
CA MET A 231 -47.91 -12.04 -14.66
C MET A 231 -48.99 -11.82 -13.61
N TYR A 232 -48.72 -11.00 -12.60
CA TYR A 232 -49.67 -10.71 -11.52
C TYR A 232 -50.84 -9.85 -12.03
N GLU A 233 -50.56 -8.78 -12.76
CA GLU A 233 -51.58 -7.92 -13.40
C GLU A 233 -52.46 -8.73 -14.38
N GLY A 234 -51.84 -9.64 -15.15
CA GLY A 234 -52.57 -10.55 -16.04
C GLY A 234 -53.49 -11.52 -15.29
N LEU A 235 -53.04 -12.04 -14.14
CA LEU A 235 -53.82 -12.93 -13.30
C LEU A 235 -55.00 -12.18 -12.65
N GLU A 236 -54.78 -10.98 -12.14
CA GLU A 236 -55.81 -10.11 -11.56
C GLU A 236 -56.90 -9.78 -12.61
N SER A 237 -56.50 -9.40 -13.82
CA SER A 237 -57.44 -9.19 -14.93
C SER A 237 -58.25 -10.45 -15.25
N GLN A 238 -57.64 -11.63 -15.20
CA GLN A 238 -58.33 -12.89 -15.46
C GLN A 238 -59.33 -13.25 -14.34
N VAL A 239 -58.97 -12.99 -13.09
CA VAL A 239 -59.86 -13.14 -11.92
C VAL A 239 -61.06 -12.21 -12.06
N GLU A 240 -60.82 -10.92 -12.34
CA GLU A 240 -61.87 -9.92 -12.48
C GLU A 240 -62.87 -10.28 -13.59
N ARG A 241 -62.37 -10.72 -14.75
CA ARG A 241 -63.25 -11.20 -15.84
C ARG A 241 -64.08 -12.41 -15.42
N LYS A 242 -63.51 -13.37 -14.68
CA LYS A 242 -64.26 -14.54 -14.19
C LYS A 242 -65.32 -14.12 -13.17
N THR A 243 -65.01 -13.20 -12.26
CA THR A 243 -65.97 -12.68 -11.28
C THR A 243 -67.14 -12.00 -11.99
N ARG A 244 -66.86 -11.07 -12.92
CA ARG A 244 -67.92 -10.42 -13.72
C ARG A 244 -68.75 -11.42 -14.53
N HIS A 245 -68.12 -12.47 -15.06
CA HIS A 245 -68.83 -13.52 -15.79
C HIS A 245 -69.79 -14.29 -14.87
N ILE A 246 -69.36 -14.68 -13.67
CA ILE A 246 -70.18 -15.39 -12.69
C ILE A 246 -71.33 -14.50 -12.20
N GLU A 247 -71.08 -13.22 -11.93
CA GLU A 247 -72.12 -12.27 -11.54
C GLU A 247 -73.19 -12.10 -12.62
N ALA A 248 -72.78 -11.97 -13.88
CA ALA A 248 -73.70 -11.90 -15.01
C ALA A 248 -74.53 -13.20 -15.16
N GLN A 249 -73.91 -14.37 -14.96
CA GLN A 249 -74.62 -15.65 -14.95
C GLN A 249 -75.64 -15.70 -13.82
N ARG A 250 -75.26 -15.28 -12.60
CA ARG A 250 -76.16 -15.26 -11.44
C ARG A 250 -77.35 -14.33 -11.66
N ALA A 251 -77.13 -13.10 -12.12
CA ALA A 251 -78.19 -12.14 -12.43
C ALA A 251 -79.18 -12.70 -13.47
N ARG A 252 -78.67 -13.44 -14.47
CA ARG A 252 -79.49 -14.10 -15.47
C ARG A 252 -80.34 -15.23 -14.88
N LEU A 253 -79.78 -16.04 -13.98
CA LEU A 253 -80.55 -17.07 -13.25
C LEU A 253 -81.62 -16.45 -12.37
N GLU A 254 -81.32 -15.37 -11.63
CA GLU A 254 -82.28 -14.66 -10.78
C GLU A 254 -83.45 -14.09 -11.61
N ALA A 255 -83.16 -13.45 -12.75
CA ALA A 255 -84.20 -12.98 -13.67
C ALA A 255 -85.07 -14.12 -14.23
N LEU A 256 -84.47 -15.28 -14.56
CA LEU A 256 -85.22 -16.47 -14.96
C LEU A 256 -86.11 -16.99 -13.84
N TYR A 257 -85.63 -17.00 -12.59
CA TYR A 257 -86.42 -17.38 -11.44
C TYR A 257 -87.57 -16.40 -11.18
N GLU A 258 -87.34 -15.10 -11.27
CA GLU A 258 -88.37 -14.07 -11.12
C GLU A 258 -89.48 -14.23 -12.17
N VAL A 259 -89.11 -14.43 -13.45
CA VAL A 259 -90.08 -14.72 -14.52
C VAL A 259 -90.82 -16.02 -14.22
N SER A 260 -90.14 -17.08 -13.78
CA SER A 260 -90.79 -18.35 -13.44
C SER A 260 -91.75 -18.21 -12.24
N ALA A 261 -91.39 -17.41 -11.23
CA ALA A 261 -92.20 -17.14 -10.05
C ALA A 261 -93.41 -16.25 -10.40
N PHE A 262 -93.24 -15.24 -11.25
CA PHE A 262 -94.33 -14.46 -11.82
C PHE A 262 -95.31 -15.35 -12.57
N LEU A 263 -94.82 -16.20 -13.48
CA LEU A 263 -95.65 -17.17 -14.22
C LEU A 263 -96.33 -18.19 -13.30
N ALA A 264 -95.66 -18.65 -12.23
CA ALA A 264 -96.24 -19.55 -11.25
C ALA A 264 -97.27 -18.88 -10.32
N SER A 265 -97.13 -17.56 -10.08
CA SER A 265 -98.10 -16.77 -9.31
C SER A 265 -99.33 -16.36 -10.14
N ALA A 266 -99.18 -16.27 -11.46
CA ALA A 266 -100.24 -15.96 -12.42
C ALA A 266 -101.10 -17.21 -12.73
N ASN A 267 -101.93 -17.64 -11.77
CA ASN A 267 -102.87 -18.75 -11.97
C ASN A 267 -104.20 -18.33 -12.63
N ASN A 268 -104.32 -17.08 -13.11
CA ASN A 268 -105.57 -16.52 -13.63
C ASN A 268 -105.28 -15.77 -14.96
N ILE A 269 -105.73 -16.32 -16.09
CA ILE A 269 -105.55 -15.75 -17.45
C ILE A 269 -106.13 -14.33 -17.63
N GLU A 270 -106.98 -13.87 -16.71
CA GLU A 270 -107.66 -12.56 -16.75
C GLU A 270 -106.74 -11.37 -16.43
N GLU A 271 -105.66 -11.56 -15.65
CA GLU A 271 -104.84 -10.44 -15.12
C GLU A 271 -103.67 -10.03 -16.03
N LEU A 272 -103.27 -10.90 -16.96
CA LEU A 272 -102.14 -10.67 -17.89
C LEU A 272 -102.45 -9.68 -19.04
N SER A 273 -103.71 -9.30 -19.26
CA SER A 273 -104.13 -8.46 -20.40
C SER A 273 -104.27 -6.96 -20.10
N ARG A 274 -103.94 -6.50 -18.88
CA ARG A 274 -104.03 -5.07 -18.49
C ARG A 274 -102.69 -4.33 -18.34
N GLY A 275 -101.57 -5.00 -18.55
CA GLY A 275 -100.23 -4.47 -18.28
C GLY A 275 -99.35 -4.14 -19.51
N PHE A 276 -99.92 -4.07 -20.71
CA PHE A 276 -99.27 -3.54 -21.92
C PHE A 276 -99.86 -2.19 -22.30
#